data_AF-A0A0P6DAN7-F1
#
_entry.id   AF-A0A0P6DAN7-F1
#
_cell.length_a   1.000
_cell.length_b   1.000
_cell.length_c   1.000
_cell.angle_alpha   90.00
_cell.angle_beta   90.00
_cell.angle_gamma   90.00
#
_symmetry.space_group_name_H-M   'P 1'
#
loop_
_entity.id
_entity.type
_entity.pdbx_description
1 polymer ?
#
loop_
_entity_poly.entity_id
_entity_poly.type
_entity_poly.pdbx_seq_one_letter_code
_entity_poly.pdbx_strand_id
1 'polypeptide(L)'
;TKGVSYLAEIKESVVGGFQWATKDGVLCEEGVRGFRVNLLDVVLHADAIHRGMGQIMPTTRRVVYACQLTSAPALMEPVFLADIQVPQDAVGGCYGVLTRRRGIVFSEEQRPGTPMMNLRAYLPVNESFGFTADLRAATGGKAFPQCVFDHYQIVLGDALDPTSMSGKLVNGVRVRKGLAPEVPPLDRFYNLS
;
A
#
# COMPACT_ATOMS: atom_id res chain seq x y z
N THR A 1 -18.88 -9.48 30.58
CA THR A 1 -19.22 -9.92 29.21
C THR A 1 -20.06 -11.18 29.32
N LYS A 2 -21.31 -11.16 28.84
CA LYS A 2 -22.07 -12.42 28.67
C LYS A 2 -21.37 -13.22 27.57
N GLY A 3 -21.14 -14.53 27.79
CA GLY A 3 -20.54 -15.36 26.75
C GLY A 3 -21.45 -15.40 25.53
N VAL A 4 -20.93 -15.09 24.35
CA VAL A 4 -21.68 -15.21 23.10
C VAL A 4 -21.84 -16.70 22.79
N SER A 5 -23.07 -17.21 22.89
CA SER A 5 -23.41 -18.57 22.49
C SER A 5 -23.11 -18.78 21.00
N TYR A 6 -22.64 -19.97 20.62
CA TYR A 6 -22.35 -20.38 19.23
C TYR A 6 -21.19 -19.67 18.52
N LEU A 7 -20.39 -18.85 19.22
CA LEU A 7 -19.25 -18.14 18.63
C LEU A 7 -18.24 -19.09 17.95
N ALA A 8 -18.00 -20.26 18.55
CA ALA A 8 -17.10 -21.27 18.00
C ALA A 8 -17.56 -21.80 16.64
N GLU A 9 -18.87 -21.86 16.39
CA GLU A 9 -19.44 -22.44 15.17
C GLU A 9 -19.31 -21.53 13.96
N ILE A 10 -19.24 -20.21 14.17
CA ILE A 10 -19.07 -19.24 13.08
C ILE A 10 -17.61 -18.91 12.78
N LYS A 11 -16.67 -19.44 13.58
CA LYS A 11 -15.25 -19.09 13.53
C LYS A 11 -14.67 -19.19 12.12
N GLU A 12 -14.92 -20.28 11.41
CA GLU A 12 -14.41 -20.48 10.05
C GLU A 12 -15.00 -19.49 9.05
N SER A 13 -16.28 -19.14 9.21
CA SER A 13 -16.95 -18.15 8.36
C SER A 13 -16.40 -16.74 8.58
N VAL A 14 -16.11 -16.38 9.83
CA VAL A 14 -15.46 -15.11 10.18
C VAL A 14 -14.03 -15.07 9.63
N VAL A 15 -13.27 -16.16 9.78
CA VAL A 15 -11.91 -16.25 9.23
C VAL A 15 -11.93 -16.11 7.70
N GLY A 16 -12.82 -16.82 7.01
CA GLY A 16 -12.98 -16.70 5.55
C GLY A 16 -13.37 -15.28 5.12
N GLY A 17 -14.26 -14.63 5.87
CA GLY A 17 -14.69 -13.25 5.58
C GLY A 17 -13.56 -12.25 5.80
N PHE A 18 -12.78 -12.44 6.86
CA PHE A 18 -11.59 -11.62 7.13
C PHE A 18 -10.51 -11.81 6.06
N GLN A 19 -10.19 -13.04 5.69
CA GLN A 19 -9.21 -13.35 4.64
C GLN A 19 -9.63 -12.75 3.30
N TRP A 20 -10.91 -12.80 2.96
CA TRP A 20 -11.41 -12.16 1.75
C TRP A 20 -11.26 -10.63 1.81
N ALA A 21 -11.64 -10.02 2.93
CA ALA A 21 -11.57 -8.57 3.10
C ALA A 21 -10.14 -8.02 3.20
N THR A 22 -9.17 -8.83 3.63
CA THR A 22 -7.74 -8.44 3.65
C THR A 22 -7.03 -8.75 2.36
N LYS A 23 -7.49 -9.73 1.58
CA LYS A 23 -6.97 -9.99 0.23
C LYS A 23 -7.37 -8.85 -0.72
N ASP A 24 -8.63 -8.43 -0.68
CA ASP A 24 -9.16 -7.37 -1.53
C ASP A 24 -9.58 -6.19 -0.63
N GLY A 25 -8.68 -5.23 -0.38
CA GLY A 25 -8.97 -4.08 0.49
C GLY A 25 -9.98 -3.08 -0.09
N VAL A 26 -10.63 -2.29 0.77
CA VAL A 26 -11.73 -1.38 0.38
C VAL A 26 -11.30 -0.25 -0.57
N LEU A 27 -10.04 0.21 -0.46
CA LEU A 27 -9.53 1.34 -1.25
C LEU A 27 -9.48 1.05 -2.74
N CYS A 28 -8.82 -0.04 -3.15
CA CYS A 28 -8.61 -0.36 -4.56
C CYS A 28 -8.45 -1.86 -4.85
N GLU A 29 -9.00 -2.73 -3.99
CA GLU A 29 -8.87 -4.20 -4.09
C GLU A 29 -7.41 -4.66 -4.16
N GLU A 30 -6.57 -4.05 -3.32
CA GLU A 30 -5.18 -4.46 -3.08
C GLU A 30 -5.05 -5.13 -1.72
N GLY A 31 -4.01 -5.94 -1.56
CA GLY A 31 -3.74 -6.65 -0.30
C GLY A 31 -3.55 -5.69 0.87
N VAL A 32 -4.26 -5.93 1.95
CA VAL A 32 -4.19 -5.13 3.18
C VAL A 32 -3.01 -5.57 4.03
N ARG A 33 -2.22 -4.61 4.52
CA ARG A 33 -1.07 -4.85 5.39
C ARG A 33 -1.18 -4.03 6.68
N GLY A 34 -0.73 -4.61 7.80
CA GLY A 34 -0.67 -3.89 9.08
C GLY A 34 -2.03 -3.63 9.73
N PHE A 35 -3.06 -4.42 9.40
CA PHE A 35 -4.42 -4.20 9.88
C PHE A 35 -4.80 -5.23 10.96
N ARG A 36 -5.29 -4.73 12.09
CA ARG A 36 -5.77 -5.53 13.23
C ARG A 36 -7.24 -5.20 13.49
N VAL A 37 -8.09 -6.23 13.54
CA VAL A 37 -9.50 -6.10 13.93
C VAL A 37 -9.69 -6.74 15.29
N ASN A 38 -10.37 -6.02 16.18
CA ASN A 38 -10.84 -6.57 17.45
C ASN A 38 -12.35 -6.82 17.32
N LEU A 39 -12.76 -8.10 17.41
CA LEU A 39 -14.18 -8.46 17.44
C LEU A 39 -14.73 -8.18 18.83
N LEU A 40 -15.57 -7.14 18.96
CA LEU A 40 -16.07 -6.67 20.25
C LEU A 40 -17.31 -7.44 20.70
N ASP A 41 -18.28 -7.60 19.80
CA ASP A 41 -19.54 -8.30 20.07
C ASP A 41 -20.12 -8.87 18.78
N VAL A 42 -20.99 -9.88 18.93
CA VAL A 42 -21.72 -10.52 17.82
C VAL A 42 -23.11 -10.92 18.29
N VAL A 43 -24.12 -10.54 17.53
CA VAL A 43 -25.49 -11.02 17.69
C VAL A 43 -25.77 -12.07 16.63
N LEU A 44 -26.16 -13.27 17.07
CA LEU A 44 -26.41 -14.41 16.19
C LEU A 44 -27.86 -14.86 16.27
N HIS A 45 -28.38 -15.32 15.13
CA HIS A 45 -29.66 -16.00 15.08
C HIS A 45 -29.60 -17.32 15.86
N ALA A 46 -30.68 -17.68 16.54
CA ALA A 46 -30.75 -18.89 17.37
C ALA A 46 -30.54 -20.17 16.53
N ASP A 47 -31.22 -20.25 15.39
CA ASP A 47 -31.15 -21.43 14.50
C ASP A 47 -29.89 -21.45 13.63
N ALA A 48 -29.19 -22.59 13.64
CA ALA A 48 -27.95 -22.80 12.87
C ALA A 48 -28.13 -22.61 11.36
N ILE A 49 -29.31 -22.94 10.81
CA ILE A 49 -29.62 -22.81 9.39
C ILE A 49 -29.55 -21.35 8.89
N HIS A 50 -29.75 -20.37 9.78
CA HIS A 50 -29.73 -18.94 9.46
C HIS A 50 -28.37 -18.27 9.70
N ARG A 51 -27.34 -19.04 10.09
CA ARG A 51 -25.98 -18.54 10.36
C ARG A 51 -24.90 -19.32 9.61
N GLY A 52 -25.26 -19.87 8.45
CA GLY A 52 -24.31 -20.50 7.53
C GLY A 52 -23.29 -19.51 6.95
N MET A 53 -22.27 -20.05 6.28
CA MET A 53 -21.16 -19.28 5.71
C MET A 53 -21.62 -18.16 4.76
N GLY A 54 -22.68 -18.39 3.97
CA GLY A 54 -23.24 -17.39 3.07
C GLY A 54 -23.85 -16.16 3.76
N GLN A 55 -24.19 -16.24 5.05
CA GLN A 55 -24.71 -15.12 5.84
C GLN A 55 -23.59 -14.42 6.62
N ILE A 56 -22.72 -15.21 7.27
CA ILE A 56 -21.67 -14.66 8.14
C ILE A 56 -20.52 -14.07 7.33
N MET A 57 -20.05 -14.75 6.28
CA MET A 57 -18.84 -14.33 5.54
C MET A 57 -19.00 -12.96 4.86
N PRO A 58 -20.10 -12.66 4.15
CA PRO A 58 -20.32 -11.32 3.58
C PRO A 58 -20.52 -10.26 4.65
N THR A 59 -21.19 -10.60 5.76
CA THR A 59 -21.38 -9.69 6.90
C THR A 59 -20.04 -9.31 7.52
N THR A 60 -19.17 -10.30 7.78
CA THR A 60 -17.80 -10.05 8.26
C THR A 60 -17.01 -9.16 7.29
N ARG A 61 -17.08 -9.44 5.98
CA ARG A 61 -16.40 -8.60 4.98
C ARG A 61 -16.87 -7.14 5.01
N ARG A 62 -18.18 -6.91 5.07
CA ARG A 62 -18.75 -5.55 5.17
C ARG A 62 -18.29 -4.83 6.44
N VAL A 63 -18.33 -5.50 7.60
CA VAL A 63 -17.86 -4.92 8.87
C VAL A 63 -16.37 -4.58 8.80
N VAL A 64 -15.54 -5.48 8.23
CA VAL A 64 -14.11 -5.23 8.07
C VAL A 64 -13.84 -4.03 7.16
N TYR A 65 -14.59 -3.85 6.07
CA TYR A 65 -14.48 -2.66 5.22
C TYR A 65 -14.91 -1.38 5.93
N ALA A 66 -15.98 -1.42 6.72
CA ALA A 66 -16.36 -0.29 7.56
C ALA A 66 -15.21 0.07 8.52
N CYS A 67 -14.61 -0.93 9.19
CA CYS A 67 -13.45 -0.71 10.06
C CYS A 67 -12.27 -0.08 9.31
N GLN A 68 -11.93 -0.58 8.11
CA GLN A 68 -10.85 -0.02 7.28
C GLN A 68 -11.08 1.46 6.94
N LEU A 69 -12.30 1.84 6.56
CA LEU A 69 -12.64 3.23 6.23
C LEU A 69 -12.57 4.14 7.46
N THR A 70 -13.02 3.65 8.62
CA THR A 70 -12.98 4.43 9.87
C THR A 70 -11.60 4.53 10.51
N SER A 71 -10.62 3.74 10.05
CA SER A 71 -9.27 3.69 10.62
C SER A 71 -8.26 4.57 9.89
N ALA A 72 -8.71 5.57 9.12
CA ALA A 72 -7.86 6.44 8.27
C ALA A 72 -6.90 5.62 7.37
N PRO A 73 -7.45 4.88 6.38
CA PRO A 73 -6.67 3.95 5.58
C PRO A 73 -5.67 4.70 4.69
N ALA A 74 -4.49 4.11 4.49
CA ALA A 74 -3.43 4.69 3.68
C ALA A 74 -2.93 3.70 2.62
N LEU A 75 -2.55 4.21 1.45
CA LEU A 75 -1.93 3.42 0.39
C LEU A 75 -0.43 3.24 0.70
N MET A 76 0.09 2.04 0.48
CA MET A 76 1.54 1.78 0.57
C MET A 76 2.12 1.58 -0.82
N GLU A 77 3.25 2.21 -1.12
CA GLU A 77 4.02 1.98 -2.34
C GLU A 77 5.30 1.19 -2.02
N PRO A 78 5.73 0.27 -2.88
CA PRO A 78 7.02 -0.38 -2.74
C PRO A 78 8.15 0.61 -3.08
N VAL A 79 9.28 0.44 -2.40
CA VAL A 79 10.46 1.31 -2.50
C VAL A 79 11.68 0.45 -2.80
N PHE A 80 12.50 0.91 -3.74
CA PHE A 80 13.81 0.35 -4.01
C PHE A 80 14.88 1.03 -3.16
N LEU A 81 15.84 0.23 -2.71
CA LEU A 81 17.17 0.71 -2.37
C LEU A 81 17.98 0.77 -3.67
N ALA A 82 18.28 1.99 -4.11
CA ALA A 82 19.12 2.27 -5.25
C ALA A 82 20.56 2.51 -4.79
N ASP A 83 21.49 1.62 -5.13
CA ASP A 83 22.93 1.78 -4.97
C ASP A 83 23.52 2.24 -6.32
N ILE A 84 24.08 3.45 -6.36
CA ILE A 84 24.51 4.11 -7.59
C ILE A 84 25.98 4.42 -7.49
N GLN A 85 26.76 3.83 -8.38
CA GLN A 85 28.18 4.17 -8.54
C GLN A 85 28.32 5.23 -9.63
N VAL A 86 28.95 6.35 -9.29
CA VAL A 86 29.12 7.49 -10.21
C VAL A 86 30.44 8.22 -9.93
N PRO A 87 31.17 8.68 -10.96
CA PRO A 87 32.31 9.57 -10.77
C PRO A 87 31.93 10.93 -10.14
N GLN A 88 32.81 11.50 -9.32
CA GLN A 88 32.55 12.74 -8.55
C GLN A 88 32.13 13.94 -9.43
N ASP A 89 32.63 14.03 -10.67
CA ASP A 89 32.29 15.08 -11.63
C ASP A 89 30.85 14.99 -12.16
N ALA A 90 30.19 13.84 -12.02
CA ALA A 90 28.84 13.57 -12.52
C ALA A 90 27.79 13.37 -11.42
N VAL A 91 28.18 13.44 -10.14
CA VAL A 91 27.29 13.26 -8.97
C VAL A 91 26.09 14.20 -8.99
N GLY A 92 26.29 15.47 -9.37
CA GLY A 92 25.21 16.45 -9.44
C GLY A 92 24.06 16.03 -10.36
N GLY A 93 24.36 15.31 -11.44
CA GLY A 93 23.36 14.74 -12.35
C GLY A 93 22.52 13.65 -11.67
N CYS A 94 23.12 12.81 -10.82
CA CYS A 94 22.41 11.80 -10.04
C CYS A 94 21.41 12.43 -9.07
N TYR A 95 21.84 13.43 -8.29
CA TYR A 95 20.95 14.16 -7.38
C TYR A 95 19.76 14.77 -8.13
N GLY A 96 19.99 15.43 -9.26
CA GLY A 96 18.92 16.02 -10.07
C GLY A 96 17.90 15.01 -10.59
N VAL A 97 18.33 13.79 -10.95
CA VAL A 97 17.40 12.72 -11.38
C VAL A 97 16.64 12.16 -10.19
N LEU A 98 17.32 11.89 -9.07
CA LEU A 98 16.68 11.34 -7.87
C LEU A 98 15.63 12.30 -7.30
N THR A 99 15.95 13.59 -7.14
CA THR A 99 15.00 14.58 -6.62
C THR A 99 13.74 14.70 -7.48
N ARG A 100 13.88 14.71 -8.81
CA ARG A 100 12.71 14.75 -9.73
C ARG A 100 11.82 13.51 -9.61
N ARG A 101 12.38 12.37 -9.18
CA ARG A 101 11.71 11.08 -9.05
C ARG A 101 11.39 10.72 -7.59
N ARG A 102 11.25 11.71 -6.71
CA ARG A 102 10.98 11.54 -5.27
C ARG A 102 11.99 10.65 -4.54
N GLY A 103 13.20 10.53 -5.09
CA GLY A 103 14.29 9.77 -4.50
C GLY A 103 14.92 10.52 -3.32
N ILE A 104 15.24 9.79 -2.25
CA ILE A 104 15.85 10.35 -1.04
C ILE A 104 17.21 9.70 -0.85
N VAL A 105 18.28 10.46 -1.08
CA VAL A 105 19.66 10.04 -0.78
C VAL A 105 19.88 10.12 0.72
N PHE A 106 20.33 9.02 1.32
CA PHE A 106 20.59 8.96 2.77
C PHE A 106 22.02 8.53 3.12
N SER A 107 22.77 8.01 2.15
CA SER A 107 24.20 7.75 2.32
C SER A 107 24.97 8.10 1.05
N GLU A 108 26.15 8.67 1.26
CA GLU A 108 27.11 9.03 0.23
C GLU A 108 28.50 8.63 0.74
N GLU A 109 29.16 7.71 0.03
CA GLU A 109 30.46 7.18 0.39
C GLU A 109 31.44 7.36 -0.78
N GLN A 110 32.57 8.02 -0.53
CA GLN A 110 33.65 8.10 -1.50
C GLN A 110 34.48 6.82 -1.45
N ARG A 111 34.72 6.19 -2.60
CA ARG A 111 35.57 5.00 -2.68
C ARG A 111 37.05 5.40 -2.60
N PRO A 112 37.78 5.04 -1.53
CA PRO A 112 39.15 5.50 -1.32
C PRO A 112 40.07 5.12 -2.48
N GLY A 113 40.92 6.06 -2.90
CA GLY A 113 41.87 5.85 -4.00
C GLY A 113 41.27 5.92 -5.40
N THR A 114 39.97 6.25 -5.55
CA THR A 114 39.32 6.43 -6.86
C THR A 114 38.44 7.68 -6.87
N PRO A 115 38.16 8.30 -8.04
CA PRO A 115 37.21 9.41 -8.15
C PRO A 115 35.74 8.95 -8.11
N MET A 116 35.46 7.73 -7.64
CA MET A 116 34.11 7.15 -7.61
C MET A 116 33.40 7.44 -6.29
N MET A 117 32.11 7.74 -6.39
CA MET A 117 31.18 7.91 -5.30
C MET A 117 30.11 6.81 -5.37
N ASN A 118 29.72 6.30 -4.22
CA ASN A 118 28.60 5.39 -4.03
C ASN A 118 27.48 6.14 -3.33
N LEU A 119 26.35 6.31 -4.02
CA LEU A 119 25.14 6.93 -3.48
C LEU A 119 24.12 5.85 -3.16
N ARG A 120 23.57 5.87 -1.95
CA ARG A 120 22.42 5.04 -1.58
C ARG A 120 21.19 5.92 -1.39
N ALA A 121 20.13 5.55 -2.09
CA ALA A 121 18.88 6.30 -2.08
C ALA A 121 17.67 5.36 -2.01
N TYR A 122 16.61 5.84 -1.35
CA TYR A 122 15.28 5.26 -1.50
C TYR A 122 14.62 5.82 -2.75
N LEU A 123 14.09 4.96 -3.62
CA LEU A 123 13.41 5.32 -4.85
C LEU A 123 12.05 4.62 -4.93
N PRO A 124 10.92 5.34 -4.96
CA PRO A 124 9.62 4.71 -5.17
C PRO A 124 9.58 3.92 -6.48
N VAL A 125 9.07 2.69 -6.47
CA VAL A 125 9.06 1.82 -7.66
C VAL A 125 8.23 2.44 -8.79
N ASN A 126 7.16 3.16 -8.48
CA ASN A 126 6.37 3.84 -9.50
C ASN A 126 7.18 4.91 -10.27
N GLU A 127 8.21 5.46 -9.64
CA GLU A 127 9.11 6.47 -10.22
C GLU A 127 10.35 5.83 -10.87
N SER A 128 10.50 4.50 -10.85
CA SER A 128 11.68 3.83 -11.42
C SER A 128 11.59 3.64 -12.94
N PHE A 129 10.41 3.79 -13.55
CA PHE A 129 10.23 3.65 -14.99
C PHE A 129 11.01 4.73 -15.75
N GLY A 130 11.96 4.32 -16.59
CA GLY A 130 12.85 5.23 -17.32
C GLY A 130 13.99 5.82 -16.47
N PHE A 131 14.13 5.42 -15.19
CA PHE A 131 15.16 5.94 -14.29
C PHE A 131 16.58 5.75 -14.84
N THR A 132 16.89 4.57 -15.40
CA THR A 132 18.22 4.28 -15.95
C THR A 132 18.58 5.14 -17.16
N ALA A 133 17.60 5.42 -18.03
CA ALA A 133 17.80 6.27 -19.21
C ALA A 133 18.04 7.74 -18.80
N ASP A 134 17.24 8.25 -17.87
CA ASP A 134 17.42 9.61 -17.33
C ASP A 134 18.75 9.77 -16.60
N LEU A 135 19.12 8.77 -15.79
CA LEU A 135 20.40 8.76 -15.08
C LEU A 135 21.57 8.72 -16.07
N ARG A 136 21.47 7.92 -17.13
CA ARG A 136 22.47 7.88 -18.20
C ARG A 136 22.60 9.25 -18.89
N ALA A 137 21.49 9.89 -19.24
CA ALA A 137 21.50 11.20 -19.88
C ALA A 137 22.11 12.29 -18.98
N ALA A 138 21.73 12.32 -17.70
CA ALA A 138 22.21 13.32 -16.75
C ALA A 138 23.68 13.18 -16.34
N THR A 139 24.27 11.99 -16.54
CA THR A 139 25.64 11.68 -16.10
C THR A 139 26.61 11.40 -17.25
N GLY A 140 26.18 11.61 -18.50
CA GLY A 140 26.97 11.25 -19.68
C GLY A 140 27.22 9.74 -19.80
N GLY A 141 26.37 8.93 -19.17
CA GLY A 141 26.45 7.48 -19.11
C GLY A 141 27.48 6.89 -18.17
N LYS A 142 27.99 7.70 -17.23
CA LYS A 142 28.99 7.30 -16.25
C LYS A 142 28.41 6.65 -14.99
N ALA A 143 27.12 6.82 -14.71
CA ALA A 143 26.47 6.25 -13.54
C ALA A 143 25.92 4.84 -13.77
N PHE A 144 26.10 3.98 -12.78
CA PHE A 144 25.65 2.58 -12.78
C PHE A 144 24.73 2.34 -11.58
N PRO A 145 23.40 2.31 -11.79
CA PRO A 145 22.45 2.04 -10.72
C PRO A 145 22.19 0.53 -10.55
N GLN A 146 22.10 0.08 -9.31
CA GLN A 146 21.54 -1.21 -8.92
C GLN A 146 20.38 -0.97 -7.98
N CYS A 147 19.20 -1.54 -8.29
CA CYS A 147 18.00 -1.37 -7.48
C CYS A 147 17.57 -2.72 -6.93
N VAL A 148 17.35 -2.80 -5.63
CA VAL A 148 16.77 -3.97 -4.96
C VAL A 148 15.54 -3.55 -4.16
N PHE A 149 14.53 -4.41 -4.05
CA PHE A 149 13.41 -4.13 -3.18
C PHE A 149 13.90 -4.01 -1.73
N ASP A 150 13.46 -2.95 -1.05
CA ASP A 150 13.85 -2.67 0.33
C ASP A 150 12.65 -2.79 1.27
N HIS A 151 11.64 -1.93 1.12
CA HIS A 151 10.46 -1.92 1.97
C HIS A 151 9.23 -1.35 1.26
N TYR A 152 8.10 -1.36 1.97
CA TYR A 152 6.91 -0.60 1.61
C TYR A 152 6.81 0.63 2.48
N GLN A 153 6.55 1.79 1.87
CA GLN A 153 6.32 3.05 2.58
C GLN A 153 4.90 3.54 2.34
N ILE A 154 4.38 4.36 3.26
CA ILE A 154 3.07 5.00 3.09
C ILE A 154 3.21 6.12 2.05
N VAL A 155 2.29 6.13 1.08
CA VAL A 155 2.16 7.22 0.11
C VAL A 155 1.64 8.46 0.82
N LEU A 156 2.23 9.61 0.53
CA LEU A 156 1.81 10.88 1.12
C LEU A 156 0.41 11.30 0.60
N GLY A 157 -0.40 11.83 1.52
CA GLY A 157 -1.75 12.32 1.25
C GLY A 157 -2.86 11.35 1.66
N ASP A 158 -4.06 11.89 1.82
CA ASP A 158 -5.24 11.11 2.20
C ASP A 158 -5.73 10.26 1.03
N ALA A 159 -5.87 8.95 1.22
CA ALA A 159 -6.35 8.03 0.20
C ALA A 159 -7.81 8.28 -0.21
N LEU A 160 -8.60 8.94 0.64
CA LEU A 160 -10.01 9.26 0.38
C LEU A 160 -10.19 10.59 -0.37
N ASP A 161 -9.21 11.51 -0.29
CA ASP A 161 -9.23 12.76 -1.03
C ASP A 161 -8.72 12.55 -2.48
N PRO A 162 -9.58 12.72 -3.51
CA PRO A 162 -9.20 12.50 -4.90
C PRO A 162 -8.12 13.47 -5.41
N THR A 163 -7.91 14.60 -4.72
CA THR A 163 -6.92 15.61 -5.13
C THR A 163 -5.52 15.29 -4.63
N SER A 164 -5.41 14.48 -3.57
CA SER A 164 -4.15 14.04 -2.99
C SER A 164 -3.38 13.09 -3.93
N MET A 165 -2.08 12.94 -3.72
CA MET A 165 -1.26 11.99 -4.50
C MET A 165 -1.78 10.55 -4.31
N SER A 166 -2.04 10.15 -3.06
CA SER A 166 -2.60 8.85 -2.71
C SER A 166 -3.96 8.61 -3.39
N GLY A 167 -4.89 9.57 -3.31
CA GLY A 167 -6.22 9.44 -3.90
C GLY A 167 -6.21 9.36 -5.44
N LYS A 168 -5.33 10.11 -6.10
CA LYS A 168 -5.12 10.01 -7.57
C LYS A 168 -4.66 8.61 -7.98
N LEU A 169 -3.72 8.03 -7.22
CA LEU A 169 -3.23 6.67 -7.47
C LEU A 169 -4.33 5.63 -7.23
N VAL A 170 -5.07 5.75 -6.13
CA VAL A 170 -6.23 4.88 -5.83
C VAL A 170 -7.25 4.93 -6.96
N ASN A 171 -7.66 6.12 -7.40
CA ASN A 171 -8.61 6.28 -8.50
C ASN A 171 -8.08 5.65 -9.80
N GLY A 172 -6.81 5.91 -10.15
CA GLY A 172 -6.18 5.31 -11.33
C GLY A 172 -6.19 3.77 -11.32
N VAL A 173 -5.89 3.17 -10.17
CA VAL A 173 -5.95 1.70 -10.01
C VAL A 173 -7.39 1.19 -10.13
N ARG A 174 -8.35 1.88 -9.51
CA ARG A 174 -9.78 1.51 -9.57
C ARG A 174 -10.31 1.52 -10.99
N VAL A 175 -10.06 2.59 -11.75
CA VAL A 175 -10.46 2.71 -13.16
C VAL A 175 -9.83 1.60 -13.99
N ARG A 176 -8.54 1.32 -13.79
CA ARG A 176 -7.83 0.23 -14.50
C ARG A 176 -8.43 -1.15 -14.21
N LYS A 177 -8.91 -1.37 -12.98
CA LYS A 177 -9.57 -2.63 -12.57
C LYS A 177 -11.06 -2.69 -12.97
N GLY A 178 -11.62 -1.64 -13.57
CA GLY A 178 -13.04 -1.57 -13.91
C GLY A 178 -13.95 -1.33 -12.70
N LEU A 179 -13.40 -0.83 -11.59
CA LEU A 179 -14.16 -0.44 -10.39
C LEU A 179 -14.70 0.99 -10.55
N ALA A 180 -15.70 1.34 -9.74
CA ALA A 180 -16.15 2.73 -9.63
C ALA A 180 -14.97 3.63 -9.21
N PRO A 181 -14.76 4.80 -9.84
CA PRO A 181 -13.56 5.63 -9.62
C PRO A 181 -13.42 6.10 -8.17
N GLU A 182 -14.55 6.38 -7.52
CA GLU A 182 -14.59 6.80 -6.12
C GLU A 182 -14.54 5.59 -5.17
N VAL A 183 -13.88 5.79 -4.03
CA VAL A 183 -13.87 4.81 -2.94
C VAL A 183 -15.29 4.73 -2.37
N PRO A 184 -15.83 3.52 -2.11
CA PRO A 184 -17.19 3.41 -1.61
C PRO A 184 -17.34 4.08 -0.24
N PRO A 185 -18.38 4.88 -0.02
CA PRO A 185 -18.61 5.56 1.25
C PRO A 185 -18.97 4.57 2.38
N LEU A 186 -18.81 5.01 3.63
CA LEU A 186 -18.99 4.18 4.83
C LEU A 186 -20.42 3.66 5.00
N ASP A 187 -21.41 4.46 4.62
CA ASP A 187 -22.85 4.14 4.63
C ASP A 187 -23.18 2.87 3.83
N ARG A 188 -22.41 2.54 2.80
CA ARG A 188 -22.55 1.28 2.05
C ARG A 188 -22.32 0.05 2.93
N PHE A 189 -21.46 0.17 3.94
CA PHE A 189 -21.04 -0.94 4.79
C PHE A 189 -21.64 -0.88 6.20
N TYR A 190 -22.05 0.30 6.63
CA TYR A 190 -22.60 0.54 7.96
C TYR A 190 -24.09 0.86 7.89
N ASN A 191 -24.90 -0.02 8.47
CA ASN A 191 -26.33 0.22 8.64
C ASN A 191 -26.60 0.64 10.09
N LEU A 192 -27.10 1.87 10.28
CA LEU A 192 -27.77 2.27 11.53
C LEU A 192 -29.25 1.93 11.36
N SER A 193 -29.62 0.72 11.72
CA SER A 193 -31.02 0.29 11.84
C SER A 193 -31.23 -0.34 13.20
#